data_AF-A0A952PXJ6-F1
#
_entry.id   AF-A0A952PXJ6-F1
#
_cell.length_a   1.000
_cell.length_b   1.000
_cell.length_c   1.000
_cell.angle_alpha   90.00
_cell.angle_beta   90.00
_cell.angle_gamma   90.00
#
_symmetry.space_group_name_H-M   'P 1'
#
loop_
_entity.id
_entity.type
_entity.pdbx_description
1 polymer ?
#
loop_
_entity_poly.entity_id
_entity_poly.type
_entity_poly.pdbx_seq_one_letter_code
_entity_poly.pdbx_strand_id
1 'polypeptide(L)'
;MPTEPLLLELQQATERLAWLECGELLGQLLEKIPPRETVLLAAAELNQCLPIFEKYRPKVKWPRAALQQLSLAEPLPEDFDFSPEVEGANPIITHFIEGLDWLDAAVNDQAKPHICANECNRVILSAVNSRRYEYFAKLFPNDWRIVVKREAGAEDLPPMKSRFMSESAVEDYTAGLWRSLAATIAERLG
;
A
#
# COMPACT_ATOMS: atom_id res chain seq x y z
N MET A 1 -9.35 -23.35 5.23
CA MET A 1 -8.27 -24.15 4.58
C MET A 1 -6.95 -23.76 5.23
N PRO A 2 -5.92 -24.61 5.24
CA PRO A 2 -4.60 -24.23 5.77
C PRO A 2 -4.04 -23.00 5.03
N THR A 3 -3.28 -22.18 5.73
CA THR A 3 -2.61 -20.97 5.23
C THR A 3 -1.25 -21.28 4.60
N GLU A 4 -0.61 -22.39 5.00
CA GLU A 4 0.71 -22.81 4.51
C GLU A 4 0.79 -22.95 2.96
N PRO A 5 -0.19 -23.57 2.25
CA PRO A 5 -0.10 -23.68 0.79
C PRO A 5 -0.16 -22.32 0.09
N LEU A 6 -1.01 -21.40 0.57
CA LEU A 6 -1.13 -20.06 0.00
C LEU A 6 0.12 -19.20 0.28
N LEU A 7 0.78 -19.38 1.43
CA LEU A 7 2.04 -18.71 1.72
C LEU A 7 3.15 -19.16 0.75
N LEU A 8 3.21 -20.47 0.45
CA LEU A 8 4.14 -21.00 -0.53
C LEU A 8 3.84 -20.48 -1.94
N GLU A 9 2.56 -20.44 -2.34
CA GLU A 9 2.15 -19.88 -3.63
C GLU A 9 2.52 -18.39 -3.74
N LEU A 10 2.31 -17.60 -2.67
CA LEU A 10 2.71 -16.18 -2.65
C LEU A 10 4.22 -16.01 -2.80
N GLN A 11 5.01 -16.86 -2.16
CA GLN A 11 6.48 -16.87 -2.31
C GLN A 11 6.88 -17.18 -3.76
N GLN A 12 6.28 -18.20 -4.37
CA GLN A 12 6.54 -18.57 -5.77
C GLN A 12 6.11 -17.48 -6.76
N ALA A 13 4.95 -16.86 -6.55
CA ALA A 13 4.50 -15.72 -7.37
C ALA A 13 5.48 -14.55 -7.25
N THR A 14 6.01 -14.31 -6.05
CA THR A 14 7.02 -13.27 -5.79
C THR A 14 8.34 -13.56 -6.52
N GLU A 15 8.81 -14.81 -6.51
CA GLU A 15 10.02 -15.23 -7.24
C GLU A 15 9.88 -15.06 -8.76
N ARG A 16 8.66 -15.22 -9.28
CA ARG A 16 8.33 -15.00 -10.70
C ARG A 16 7.99 -13.55 -11.04
N LEU A 17 8.09 -12.62 -10.08
CA LEU A 17 7.72 -11.20 -10.24
C LEU A 17 6.25 -10.98 -10.66
N ALA A 18 5.35 -11.90 -10.28
CA ALA A 18 3.95 -11.89 -10.69
C ALA A 18 3.10 -10.95 -9.83
N TRP A 19 3.19 -9.64 -10.10
CA TRP A 19 2.52 -8.58 -9.32
C TRP A 19 1.03 -8.83 -9.04
N LEU A 20 0.25 -9.12 -10.08
CA LEU A 20 -1.21 -9.31 -9.95
C LEU A 20 -1.53 -10.57 -9.14
N GLU A 21 -0.82 -11.66 -9.42
CA GLU A 21 -0.95 -12.93 -8.70
C GLU A 21 -0.62 -12.76 -7.20
N CYS A 22 0.41 -11.96 -6.87
CA CYS A 22 0.75 -11.67 -5.46
C CYS A 22 -0.41 -10.97 -4.73
N GLY A 23 -1.08 -10.01 -5.36
CA GLY A 23 -2.23 -9.30 -4.77
C GLY A 23 -3.47 -10.19 -4.58
N GLU A 24 -3.72 -11.09 -5.53
CA GLU A 24 -4.82 -12.07 -5.43
C GLU A 24 -4.57 -13.09 -4.31
N LEU A 25 -3.35 -13.65 -4.26
CA LEU A 25 -2.94 -14.61 -3.22
C LEU A 25 -2.93 -13.96 -1.83
N LEU A 26 -2.49 -12.70 -1.71
CA LEU A 26 -2.58 -11.94 -0.47
C LEU A 26 -4.04 -11.82 -0.02
N GLY A 27 -4.98 -11.44 -0.90
CA GLY A 27 -6.40 -11.35 -0.55
C GLY A 27 -6.94 -12.66 0.02
N GLN A 28 -6.64 -13.79 -0.63
CA GLN A 28 -7.03 -15.12 -0.16
C GLN A 28 -6.39 -15.51 1.18
N LEU A 29 -5.16 -15.05 1.46
CA LEU A 29 -4.50 -15.24 2.75
C LEU A 29 -5.21 -14.43 3.84
N LEU A 30 -5.49 -13.16 3.57
CA LEU A 30 -6.13 -12.24 4.53
C LEU A 30 -7.53 -12.70 4.95
N GLU A 31 -8.30 -13.32 4.06
CA GLU A 31 -9.60 -13.91 4.39
C GLU A 31 -9.53 -15.05 5.43
N LYS A 32 -8.34 -15.65 5.60
CA LYS A 32 -8.10 -16.75 6.54
C LYS A 32 -7.54 -16.26 7.88
N ILE A 33 -7.21 -14.98 8.00
CA ILE A 33 -6.66 -14.35 9.18
C ILE A 33 -7.80 -13.65 9.94
N PRO A 34 -7.83 -13.66 11.29
CA PRO A 34 -8.84 -12.92 12.04
C PRO A 34 -8.89 -11.44 11.63
N PRO A 35 -10.07 -10.82 11.47
CA PRO A 35 -10.20 -9.44 10.95
C PRO A 35 -9.30 -8.42 11.66
N ARG A 36 -9.19 -8.52 12.99
CA ARG A 36 -8.31 -7.65 13.78
C ARG A 36 -6.84 -7.78 13.37
N GLU A 37 -6.35 -8.99 13.19
CA GLU A 37 -4.96 -9.23 12.76
C GLU A 37 -4.71 -8.76 11.32
N THR A 38 -5.72 -8.90 10.45
CA THR A 38 -5.71 -8.38 9.08
C THR A 38 -5.59 -6.85 9.06
N VAL A 39 -6.35 -6.15 9.90
CA VAL A 39 -6.24 -4.69 10.10
C VAL A 39 -4.85 -4.32 10.62
N LEU A 40 -4.34 -5.02 11.64
CA LEU A 40 -3.03 -4.73 12.23
C LEU A 40 -1.89 -4.93 11.22
N LEU A 41 -2.00 -5.95 10.35
CA LEU A 41 -1.04 -6.18 9.27
C LEU A 41 -1.09 -5.05 8.24
N ALA A 42 -2.29 -4.67 7.79
CA ALA A 42 -2.48 -3.59 6.83
C ALA A 42 -1.98 -2.24 7.37
N ALA A 43 -2.29 -1.92 8.63
CA ALA A 43 -1.80 -0.73 9.33
C ALA A 43 -0.26 -0.72 9.41
N ALA A 44 0.36 -1.86 9.71
CA ALA A 44 1.82 -1.97 9.76
C ALA A 44 2.49 -1.71 8.41
N GLU A 45 1.93 -2.23 7.31
CA GLU A 45 2.45 -1.96 5.96
C GLU A 45 2.27 -0.49 5.56
N LEU A 46 1.12 0.10 5.86
CA LEU A 46 0.87 1.51 5.59
C LEU A 46 1.79 2.41 6.44
N ASN A 47 2.09 2.02 7.68
CA ASN A 47 3.03 2.73 8.54
C ASN A 47 4.45 2.83 7.97
N GLN A 48 4.89 1.86 7.17
CA GLN A 48 6.18 1.95 6.46
C GLN A 48 6.19 3.09 5.43
N CYS A 49 5.02 3.57 4.99
CA CYS A 49 4.88 4.66 4.04
C CYS A 49 4.79 6.04 4.71
N LEU A 50 4.51 6.11 6.02
CA LEU A 50 4.36 7.37 6.74
C LEU A 50 5.57 8.30 6.60
N PRO A 51 6.84 7.84 6.73
CA PRO A 51 8.00 8.72 6.54
C PRO A 51 8.10 9.28 5.12
N ILE A 52 7.63 8.52 4.12
CA ILE A 52 7.60 8.95 2.72
C ILE A 52 6.56 10.06 2.57
N PHE A 53 5.36 9.86 3.12
CA PHE A 53 4.32 10.90 3.14
C PHE A 53 4.84 12.18 3.80
N GLU A 54 5.43 12.08 4.99
CA GLU A 54 5.94 13.24 5.76
C GLU A 54 7.06 13.99 5.02
N LYS A 55 7.86 13.30 4.22
CA LYS A 55 8.85 13.93 3.33
C LYS A 55 8.18 14.84 2.29
N TYR A 56 7.07 14.41 1.68
CA TYR A 56 6.38 15.16 0.62
C TYR A 56 5.35 16.18 1.16
N ARG A 57 4.83 15.97 2.37
CA ARG A 57 3.82 16.80 3.03
C ARG A 57 4.21 17.13 4.48
N PRO A 58 5.38 17.75 4.75
CA PRO A 58 5.92 17.90 6.11
C PRO A 58 5.07 18.76 7.05
N LYS A 59 4.19 19.61 6.48
CA LYS A 59 3.29 20.49 7.23
C LYS A 59 2.02 19.77 7.69
N VAL A 60 1.64 18.66 7.05
CA VAL A 60 0.44 17.89 7.33
C VAL A 60 0.72 16.92 8.49
N LYS A 61 -0.07 16.98 9.57
CA LYS A 61 0.22 16.25 10.83
C LYS A 61 -0.78 15.14 11.17
N TRP A 62 -2.01 15.27 10.71
CA TRP A 62 -3.07 14.31 11.02
C TRP A 62 -2.80 12.86 10.58
N PRO A 63 -2.03 12.53 9.52
CA PRO A 63 -1.93 11.13 9.07
C PRO A 63 -1.23 10.22 10.05
N ARG A 64 -0.28 10.76 10.82
CA ARG A 64 0.36 10.04 11.92
C ARG A 64 -0.64 9.71 13.02
N ALA A 65 -1.47 10.67 13.41
CA ALA A 65 -2.49 10.47 14.44
C ALA A 65 -3.58 9.49 13.98
N ALA A 66 -4.06 9.64 12.74
CA ALA A 66 -5.03 8.74 12.14
C ALA A 66 -4.50 7.30 12.09
N LEU A 67 -3.28 7.11 11.59
CA LEU A 67 -2.67 5.79 11.53
C LEU A 67 -2.39 5.19 12.92
N GLN A 68 -2.04 6.02 13.92
CA GLN A 68 -1.91 5.57 15.31
C GLN A 68 -3.22 5.03 15.87
N GLN A 69 -4.33 5.71 15.63
CA GLN A 69 -5.67 5.27 16.05
C GLN A 69 -6.11 4.00 15.31
N LEU A 70 -5.95 3.97 14.00
CA LEU A 70 -6.27 2.80 13.17
C LEU A 70 -5.39 1.57 13.52
N SER A 71 -4.15 1.79 13.97
CA SER A 71 -3.27 0.71 14.48
C SER A 71 -3.75 0.10 15.80
N LEU A 72 -4.70 0.73 16.49
CA LEU A 72 -5.41 0.14 17.63
C LEU A 72 -6.65 -0.65 17.18
N ALA A 73 -6.92 -0.70 15.87
CA ALA A 73 -8.16 -1.19 15.26
C ALA A 73 -9.40 -0.44 15.76
N GLU A 74 -9.25 0.86 16.00
CA GLU A 74 -10.30 1.79 16.42
C GLU A 74 -10.65 2.75 15.26
N PRO A 75 -11.93 2.98 14.96
CA PRO A 75 -12.35 3.81 13.84
C PRO A 75 -11.98 5.27 14.09
N LEU A 76 -11.77 6.04 13.04
CA LEU A 76 -11.61 7.49 13.13
C LEU A 76 -12.95 8.17 13.52
N PRO A 77 -12.92 9.44 13.97
CA PRO A 77 -14.14 10.24 14.13
C PRO A 77 -14.93 10.33 12.82
N GLU A 78 -16.27 10.33 12.89
CA GLU A 78 -17.16 10.34 11.71
C GLU A 78 -16.95 11.55 10.77
N ASP A 79 -16.42 12.66 11.30
CA ASP A 79 -16.14 13.89 10.57
C ASP A 79 -14.68 14.02 10.10
N PHE A 80 -13.89 12.94 10.21
CA PHE A 80 -12.51 12.95 9.76
C PHE A 80 -12.43 13.03 8.23
N ASP A 81 -11.84 14.12 7.73
CA ASP A 81 -11.66 14.34 6.30
C ASP A 81 -10.19 14.19 5.89
N PHE A 82 -9.93 13.24 5.00
CA PHE A 82 -8.61 12.98 4.45
C PHE A 82 -8.16 14.00 3.40
N SER A 83 -9.07 14.79 2.79
CA SER A 83 -8.82 15.54 1.55
C SER A 83 -8.26 16.98 1.66
N PRO A 84 -8.56 17.82 2.68
CA PRO A 84 -8.42 19.28 2.53
C PRO A 84 -6.97 19.79 2.52
N GLU A 85 -5.99 18.98 2.90
CA GLU A 85 -4.58 19.38 3.01
C GLU A 85 -3.62 18.69 2.04
N VAL A 86 -4.11 17.69 1.30
CA VAL A 86 -3.26 16.75 0.55
C VAL A 86 -3.60 16.65 -0.93
N GLU A 87 -4.70 17.26 -1.38
CA GLU A 87 -5.06 17.37 -2.79
C GLU A 87 -3.83 17.73 -3.65
N GLY A 88 -3.60 16.91 -4.68
CA GLY A 88 -2.48 17.09 -5.59
C GLY A 88 -2.12 15.82 -6.35
N ALA A 89 -1.47 16.02 -7.49
CA ALA A 89 -1.12 15.01 -8.48
C ALA A 89 0.11 14.15 -8.14
N ASN A 90 0.38 13.88 -6.86
CA ASN A 90 1.52 13.04 -6.47
C ASN A 90 1.03 11.63 -6.12
N PRO A 91 1.22 10.62 -7.01
CA PRO A 91 0.76 9.24 -6.79
C PRO A 91 1.21 8.62 -5.47
N ILE A 92 2.39 9.00 -4.95
CA ILE A 92 2.89 8.49 -3.66
C ILE A 92 1.94 8.91 -2.53
N ILE A 93 1.52 10.18 -2.56
CA ILE A 93 0.60 10.76 -1.57
C ILE A 93 -0.80 10.18 -1.78
N THR A 94 -1.29 10.14 -3.01
CA THR A 94 -2.61 9.60 -3.35
C THR A 94 -2.80 8.19 -2.80
N HIS A 95 -1.89 7.26 -3.12
CA HIS A 95 -2.00 5.89 -2.63
C HIS A 95 -1.90 5.77 -1.11
N PHE A 96 -1.11 6.63 -0.45
CA PHE A 96 -1.06 6.61 1.00
C PHE A 96 -2.38 7.07 1.63
N ILE A 97 -3.01 8.11 1.07
CA ILE A 97 -4.30 8.60 1.53
C ILE A 97 -5.43 7.60 1.27
N GLU A 98 -5.50 7.03 0.06
CA GLU A 98 -6.43 5.93 -0.26
C GLU A 98 -6.23 4.74 0.71
N GLY A 99 -4.98 4.43 1.05
CA GLY A 99 -4.67 3.41 2.04
C GLY A 99 -5.21 3.73 3.44
N LEU A 100 -5.24 5.00 3.87
CA LEU A 100 -5.84 5.37 5.15
C LEU A 100 -7.37 5.26 5.12
N ASP A 101 -7.99 5.68 4.02
CA ASP A 101 -9.44 5.60 3.82
C ASP A 101 -9.93 4.14 3.83
N TRP A 102 -9.28 3.26 3.07
CA TRP A 102 -9.59 1.82 3.10
C TRP A 102 -9.28 1.16 4.44
N LEU A 103 -8.26 1.64 5.17
CA LEU A 103 -7.96 1.11 6.50
C LEU A 103 -9.05 1.49 7.51
N ASP A 104 -9.56 2.72 7.46
CA ASP A 104 -10.71 3.13 8.28
C ASP A 104 -11.97 2.33 7.92
N ALA A 105 -12.25 2.13 6.63
CA ALA A 105 -13.32 1.24 6.19
C ALA A 105 -13.16 -0.20 6.73
N ALA A 106 -11.95 -0.76 6.65
CA ALA A 106 -11.66 -2.10 7.17
C ALA A 106 -11.92 -2.20 8.68
N VAL A 107 -11.54 -1.18 9.45
CA VAL A 107 -11.77 -1.10 10.89
C VAL A 107 -13.27 -1.07 11.21
N ASN A 108 -14.06 -0.31 10.45
CA ASN A 108 -15.51 -0.23 10.59
C ASN A 108 -16.22 -1.54 10.16
N ASP A 109 -15.64 -2.30 9.25
CA ASP A 109 -16.19 -3.56 8.72
C ASP A 109 -15.62 -4.83 9.37
N GLN A 110 -14.97 -4.75 10.55
CA GLN A 110 -14.43 -5.93 11.26
C GLN A 110 -15.47 -7.04 11.52
N ALA A 111 -16.76 -6.70 11.61
CA ALA A 111 -17.85 -7.67 11.75
C ALA A 111 -18.17 -8.43 10.45
N LYS A 112 -17.58 -8.03 9.30
CA LYS A 112 -17.76 -8.63 7.98
C LYS A 112 -16.38 -9.08 7.45
N PRO A 113 -15.90 -10.28 7.84
CA PRO A 113 -14.51 -10.70 7.60
C PRO A 113 -14.02 -10.59 6.16
N HIS A 114 -14.86 -10.95 5.17
CA HIS A 114 -14.50 -10.88 3.75
C HIS A 114 -14.35 -9.43 3.24
N ILE A 115 -15.19 -8.51 3.71
CA ILE A 115 -15.08 -7.08 3.37
C ILE A 115 -13.84 -6.49 4.03
N CYS A 116 -13.63 -6.76 5.33
CA CYS A 116 -12.43 -6.34 6.05
C CYS A 116 -11.14 -6.82 5.36
N ALA A 117 -11.10 -8.08 4.92
CA ALA A 117 -9.96 -8.64 4.20
C ALA A 117 -9.73 -7.95 2.83
N ASN A 118 -10.79 -7.69 2.08
CA ASN A 118 -10.70 -7.00 0.79
C ASN A 118 -10.18 -5.56 0.95
N GLU A 119 -10.71 -4.80 1.91
CA GLU A 119 -10.22 -3.43 2.16
C GLU A 119 -8.76 -3.46 2.65
N CYS A 120 -8.39 -4.36 3.57
CA CYS A 120 -7.00 -4.52 3.99
C CYS A 120 -6.05 -4.92 2.84
N ASN A 121 -6.52 -5.74 1.89
CA ASN A 121 -5.74 -6.05 0.68
C ASN A 121 -5.45 -4.77 -0.13
N ARG A 122 -6.46 -3.91 -0.31
CA ARG A 122 -6.30 -2.62 -1.00
C ARG A 122 -5.34 -1.69 -0.25
N VAL A 123 -5.41 -1.63 1.07
CA VAL A 123 -4.46 -0.88 1.91
C VAL A 123 -3.03 -1.33 1.65
N ILE A 124 -2.77 -2.64 1.69
CA ILE A 124 -1.43 -3.19 1.46
C ILE A 124 -0.97 -2.92 0.03
N LEU A 125 -1.81 -3.12 -0.98
CA LEU A 125 -1.49 -2.80 -2.38
C LEU A 125 -1.15 -1.31 -2.56
N SER A 126 -1.89 -0.41 -1.90
CA SER A 126 -1.58 1.01 -1.87
C SER A 126 -0.24 1.31 -1.21
N ALA A 127 0.06 0.69 -0.07
CA ALA A 127 1.35 0.84 0.61
C ALA A 127 2.52 0.33 -0.25
N VAL A 128 2.34 -0.78 -0.96
CA VAL A 128 3.34 -1.29 -1.91
C VAL A 128 3.50 -0.32 -3.09
N ASN A 129 2.41 0.21 -3.66
CA ASN A 129 2.47 1.22 -4.72
C ASN A 129 3.19 2.50 -4.26
N SER A 130 2.86 3.09 -3.11
CA SER A 130 3.53 4.28 -2.59
C SER A 130 5.05 4.07 -2.46
N ARG A 131 5.48 2.93 -1.92
CA ARG A 131 6.91 2.57 -1.81
C ARG A 131 7.55 2.35 -3.19
N ARG A 132 6.86 1.68 -4.11
CA ARG A 132 7.33 1.43 -5.49
C ARG A 132 7.50 2.74 -6.25
N TYR A 133 6.55 3.66 -6.14
CA TYR A 133 6.63 5.00 -6.72
C TYR A 133 7.78 5.82 -6.12
N GLU A 134 7.97 5.78 -4.81
CA GLU A 134 9.10 6.46 -4.16
C GLU A 134 10.44 5.90 -4.62
N TYR A 135 10.55 4.59 -4.81
CA TYR A 135 11.75 3.96 -5.34
C TYR A 135 12.01 4.37 -6.79
N PHE A 136 10.98 4.34 -7.65
CA PHE A 136 11.05 4.85 -9.02
C PHE A 136 11.47 6.32 -9.07
N ALA A 137 10.88 7.18 -8.22
CA ALA A 137 11.18 8.60 -8.15
C ALA A 137 12.64 8.90 -7.80
N LYS A 138 13.28 8.04 -6.99
CA LYS A 138 14.71 8.14 -6.66
C LYS A 138 15.60 7.74 -7.84
N LEU A 139 15.24 6.68 -8.56
CA LEU A 139 16.02 6.19 -9.70
C LEU A 139 15.90 7.09 -10.92
N PHE A 140 14.69 7.60 -11.19
CA PHE A 140 14.35 8.34 -12.41
C PHE A 140 13.69 9.68 -12.07
N PRO A 141 14.40 10.63 -11.42
CA PRO A 141 13.81 11.87 -10.93
C PRO A 141 13.25 12.78 -12.04
N ASN A 142 13.80 12.71 -13.25
CA ASN A 142 13.28 13.47 -14.40
C ASN A 142 11.97 12.88 -14.94
N ASP A 143 11.91 11.55 -15.08
CA ASP A 143 10.70 10.86 -15.51
C ASP A 143 9.60 10.97 -14.45
N TRP A 144 9.97 10.97 -13.18
CA TRP A 144 9.02 11.21 -12.10
C TRP A 144 8.34 12.57 -12.19
N ARG A 145 9.07 13.63 -12.56
CA ARG A 145 8.45 14.94 -12.81
C ARG A 145 7.44 14.90 -13.97
N ILE A 146 7.67 14.05 -14.96
CA ILE A 146 6.72 13.83 -16.06
C ILE A 146 5.47 13.14 -15.52
N VAL A 147 5.63 12.09 -14.71
CA VAL A 147 4.51 11.38 -14.07
C VAL A 147 3.66 12.34 -13.25
N VAL A 148 4.25 13.10 -12.32
CA VAL A 148 3.50 14.06 -11.48
C VAL A 148 2.77 15.11 -12.31
N LYS A 149 3.37 15.61 -13.40
CA LYS A 149 2.69 16.56 -14.30
C LYS A 149 1.54 15.91 -15.05
N ARG A 150 1.72 14.66 -15.51
CA ARG A 150 0.69 13.90 -16.22
C ARG A 150 -0.53 13.68 -15.33
N GLU A 151 -0.31 13.27 -14.09
CA GLU A 151 -1.37 13.08 -13.08
C GLU A 151 -2.07 14.40 -12.73
N ALA A 152 -1.42 15.55 -12.96
CA ALA A 152 -2.02 16.88 -12.82
C ALA A 152 -2.85 17.29 -14.05
N GLY A 153 -3.01 16.41 -15.03
CA GLY A 153 -3.72 16.68 -16.28
C GLY A 153 -2.89 17.47 -17.30
N ALA A 154 -1.56 17.57 -17.13
CA ALA A 154 -0.74 18.24 -18.13
C ALA A 154 -0.65 17.41 -19.42
N GLU A 155 -0.99 18.05 -20.53
CA GLU A 155 -0.84 17.52 -21.88
C GLU A 155 0.55 17.87 -22.46
N ASP A 156 0.93 17.28 -23.61
CA ASP A 156 2.17 17.57 -24.34
C ASP A 156 3.48 17.43 -23.53
N LEU A 157 3.59 16.37 -22.74
CA LEU A 157 4.77 16.08 -21.94
C LEU A 157 5.87 15.38 -22.78
N PRO A 158 7.16 15.62 -22.48
CA PRO A 158 8.25 14.87 -23.11
C PRO A 158 8.11 13.35 -22.83
N PRO A 159 8.63 12.48 -23.72
CA PRO A 159 8.61 11.05 -23.47
C PRO A 159 9.47 10.69 -22.25
N MET A 160 9.01 9.71 -21.48
CA MET A 160 9.83 9.10 -20.42
C MET A 160 10.94 8.26 -21.03
N LYS A 161 12.11 8.21 -20.37
CA LYS A 161 13.23 7.37 -20.79
C LYS A 161 13.16 5.97 -20.23
N SER A 162 12.63 5.84 -19.02
CA SER A 162 12.35 4.58 -18.36
C SER A 162 11.12 3.91 -18.97
N ARG A 163 11.04 2.60 -18.77
CA ARG A 163 9.84 1.78 -18.93
C ARG A 163 8.91 1.90 -17.72
N PHE A 164 9.05 2.98 -16.95
CA PHE A 164 8.26 3.27 -15.77
C PHE A 164 8.29 2.10 -14.77
N MET A 165 7.15 1.69 -14.23
CA MET A 165 7.04 0.64 -13.24
C MET A 165 7.56 -0.73 -13.68
N SER A 166 7.85 -0.95 -14.97
CA SER A 166 8.44 -2.19 -15.50
C SER A 166 9.97 -2.18 -15.59
N GLU A 167 10.63 -1.23 -14.93
CA GLU A 167 12.08 -1.30 -14.79
C GLU A 167 12.49 -2.45 -13.86
N SER A 168 13.45 -3.27 -14.29
CA SER A 168 13.89 -4.46 -13.55
C SER A 168 14.25 -4.15 -12.10
N ALA A 169 14.97 -3.05 -11.83
CA ALA A 169 15.29 -2.64 -10.46
C ALA A 169 14.04 -2.31 -9.62
N VAL A 170 12.99 -1.76 -10.25
CA VAL A 170 11.70 -1.48 -9.59
C VAL A 170 10.94 -2.77 -9.34
N GLU A 171 10.94 -3.71 -10.29
CA GLU A 171 10.32 -5.04 -10.14
C GLU A 171 11.01 -5.85 -9.03
N ASP A 172 12.34 -5.88 -9.00
CA ASP A 172 13.13 -6.55 -7.96
C ASP A 172 12.87 -5.96 -6.57
N TYR A 173 12.82 -4.63 -6.48
CA TYR A 173 12.45 -3.93 -5.26
C TYR A 173 11.05 -4.33 -4.79
N THR A 174 10.10 -4.36 -5.73
CA THR A 174 8.70 -4.73 -5.46
C THR A 174 8.58 -6.18 -4.98
N ALA A 175 9.30 -7.11 -5.60
CA ALA A 175 9.39 -8.50 -5.14
C ALA A 175 10.01 -8.59 -3.74
N GLY A 176 10.97 -7.73 -3.41
CA GLY A 176 11.50 -7.59 -2.05
C GLY A 176 10.43 -7.23 -1.02
N LEU A 177 9.50 -6.33 -1.36
CA LEU A 177 8.37 -5.97 -0.50
C LEU A 177 7.44 -7.16 -0.26
N TRP A 178 7.09 -7.89 -1.33
CA TRP A 178 6.26 -9.09 -1.24
C TRP A 178 6.90 -10.20 -0.40
N ARG A 179 8.21 -10.45 -0.56
CA ARG A 179 8.94 -11.43 0.26
C ARG A 179 8.91 -11.05 1.74
N SER A 180 9.14 -9.77 2.06
CA SER A 180 9.09 -9.28 3.44
C SER A 180 7.70 -9.48 4.05
N LEU A 181 6.65 -9.17 3.30
CA LEU A 181 5.27 -9.35 3.75
C LEU A 181 4.93 -10.82 3.98
N ALA A 182 5.29 -11.71 3.05
CA ALA A 182 5.06 -13.15 3.18
C ALA A 182 5.76 -13.72 4.42
N ALA A 183 6.99 -13.27 4.72
CA ALA A 183 7.71 -13.64 5.93
C ALA A 183 6.99 -13.16 7.20
N THR A 184 6.54 -11.89 7.23
CA THR A 184 5.77 -11.35 8.37
C THR A 184 4.46 -12.09 8.60
N ILE A 185 3.75 -12.47 7.54
CA ILE A 185 2.52 -13.28 7.66
C ILE A 185 2.84 -14.67 8.20
N ALA A 186 3.89 -15.32 7.69
CA ALA A 186 4.29 -16.65 8.15
C ALA A 186 4.68 -16.64 9.65
N GLU A 187 5.42 -15.64 10.11
CA GLU A 187 5.81 -15.48 11.51
C GLU A 187 4.61 -15.27 12.45
N ARG A 188 3.54 -14.62 11.98
CA ARG A 188 2.33 -14.38 12.77
C ARG A 188 1.38 -15.57 12.83
N LEU A 189 1.48 -16.48 11.86
CA LEU A 189 0.61 -17.64 11.73
C LEU A 189 1.24 -18.95 12.24
N GLY A 190 2.52 -18.91 12.62
CA GLY A 190 3.30 -20.04 13.16
C GLY A 190 3.27 -20.15 14.67
#